data_AF-A0A1G8DYC1-F1
#
_entry.id   AF-A0A1G8DYC1-F1
#
_cell.length_a   1.000
_cell.length_b   1.000
_cell.length_c   1.000
_cell.angle_alpha   90.00
_cell.angle_beta   90.00
_cell.angle_gamma   90.00
#
_symmetry.space_group_name_H-M   'P 1'
#
loop_
_entity.id
_entity.type
_entity.pdbx_description
1 polymer ?
#
loop_
_entity_poly.entity_id
_entity_poly.type
_entity_poly.pdbx_seq_one_letter_code
_entity_poly.pdbx_strand_id
1 'polypeptide(L)'
;MSEQSREPGWYQDPFGTGPEDRRYWDGDTWLAVQQTQPAAFQAPGAPQQPQPVQPEPQPGYGSTPSDQQDGWPDQPRGFGWGQPASPDDRIRTPDGVELATWGRRFGAYVVDWIVIQLTTLVIAGALGLITAADEAFAPLFAAGAETDPAAASAAVDEAYVGFLTQHSGELIALSFLTLAASGAYHVVLVALRGRTLGKRLMGIRVRLRDAEGLPIWRAALSRWLLHYAVPNLLAGVPGLGLLAGVFPIVDGLWPLWDARRQAIHDKLAKTAVVRG
;
A
#
# COMPACT_ATOMS: atom_id res chain seq x y z
N MET A 1 -37.10 -24.78 47.43
CA MET A 1 -35.71 -24.95 46.99
C MET A 1 -35.42 -23.81 46.04
N SER A 2 -34.69 -22.80 46.49
CA SER A 2 -34.34 -21.62 45.69
C SER A 2 -33.32 -22.02 44.64
N GLU A 3 -33.68 -21.93 43.36
CA GLU A 3 -32.74 -22.05 42.25
C GLU A 3 -31.67 -20.96 42.41
N GLN A 4 -30.40 -21.36 42.57
CA GLN A 4 -29.28 -20.43 42.51
C GLN A 4 -29.22 -19.89 41.08
N SER A 5 -29.66 -18.64 40.90
CA SER A 5 -29.45 -17.91 39.65
C SER A 5 -27.95 -17.84 39.39
N ARG A 6 -27.53 -18.32 38.22
CA ARG A 6 -26.12 -18.23 37.80
C ARG A 6 -25.73 -16.77 37.71
N GLU A 7 -24.60 -16.40 38.32
CA GLU A 7 -24.06 -15.05 38.22
C GLU A 7 -23.67 -14.73 36.77
N PRO A 8 -23.69 -13.46 36.35
CA PRO A 8 -23.24 -13.09 35.02
C PRO A 8 -21.76 -13.47 34.80
N GLY A 9 -21.45 -14.17 33.72
CA GLY A 9 -20.10 -14.66 33.47
C GLY A 9 -19.95 -15.57 32.26
N TRP A 10 -18.70 -15.97 32.00
CA TRP A 10 -18.37 -16.93 30.95
C TRP A 10 -18.55 -18.36 31.47
N TYR A 11 -19.33 -19.15 30.75
CA TYR A 11 -19.59 -20.55 31.06
C TYR A 11 -19.41 -21.41 29.81
N GLN A 12 -19.34 -22.73 29.99
CA GLN A 12 -19.37 -23.67 28.88
C GLN A 12 -20.61 -23.46 28.03
N ASP A 13 -20.43 -23.32 26.71
CA ASP A 13 -21.54 -23.08 25.79
C ASP A 13 -22.44 -24.33 25.76
N PRO A 14 -23.68 -24.26 26.25
CA PRO A 14 -24.60 -25.40 26.22
C PRO A 14 -25.01 -25.81 24.81
N PHE A 15 -24.70 -24.98 23.79
CA PHE A 15 -24.98 -25.23 22.38
C PHE A 15 -23.70 -25.42 21.56
N GLY A 16 -22.52 -25.40 22.20
CA GLY A 16 -21.22 -25.57 21.54
C GLY A 16 -20.96 -27.00 21.07
N THR A 17 -19.98 -27.18 20.19
CA THR A 17 -19.56 -28.50 19.69
C THR A 17 -18.23 -28.96 20.28
N GLY A 18 -17.45 -28.05 20.86
CA GLY A 18 -16.18 -28.34 21.53
C GLY A 18 -16.24 -28.12 23.05
N PRO A 19 -15.43 -28.84 23.84
CA PRO A 19 -15.35 -28.67 25.30
C PRO A 19 -14.79 -27.29 25.71
N GLU A 20 -14.11 -26.61 24.79
CA GLU A 20 -13.49 -25.29 24.95
C GLU A 20 -14.43 -24.13 24.57
N ASP A 21 -15.62 -24.43 24.05
CA ASP A 21 -16.59 -23.40 23.67
C ASP A 21 -17.17 -22.77 24.93
N ARG A 22 -17.10 -21.44 25.00
CA ARG A 22 -17.65 -20.63 26.08
C ARG A 22 -18.62 -19.60 25.54
N ARG A 23 -19.70 -19.35 26.28
CA ARG A 23 -20.71 -18.33 26.00
C ARG A 23 -20.92 -17.48 27.26
N TYR A 24 -21.21 -16.20 27.07
CA TYR A 24 -21.46 -15.30 28.19
C TYR A 24 -22.93 -15.37 28.61
N TRP A 25 -23.17 -15.59 29.91
CA TRP A 25 -24.47 -15.47 30.57
C TRP A 25 -24.55 -14.09 31.21
N ASP A 26 -25.60 -13.32 30.93
CA ASP A 26 -25.75 -11.95 31.47
C ASP A 26 -26.58 -11.87 32.75
N GLY A 27 -27.08 -13.01 33.24
CA GLY A 27 -27.99 -13.10 34.38
C GLY A 27 -29.38 -13.58 33.98
N ASP A 28 -29.81 -13.31 32.74
CA ASP A 28 -31.15 -13.63 32.23
C ASP A 28 -31.10 -14.47 30.93
N THR A 29 -30.13 -14.22 30.04
CA THR A 29 -29.99 -14.89 28.75
C THR A 29 -28.54 -15.17 28.36
N TRP A 30 -28.38 -16.13 27.44
CA TRP A 30 -27.10 -16.39 26.79
C TRP A 30 -26.88 -15.42 25.64
N LEU A 31 -25.79 -14.65 25.67
CA LEU A 31 -25.44 -13.75 24.59
C LEU A 31 -24.96 -14.51 23.35
N ALA A 32 -25.17 -13.95 22.16
CA ALA A 32 -24.71 -14.51 20.89
C ALA A 32 -23.18 -14.50 20.70
N VAL A 33 -22.42 -13.97 21.67
CA VAL A 33 -20.96 -13.92 21.63
C VAL A 33 -20.40 -15.26 22.12
N GLN A 34 -19.76 -15.99 21.21
CA GLN A 34 -19.04 -17.23 21.48
C GLN A 34 -17.52 -16.94 21.47
N GLN A 35 -16.80 -17.54 22.41
CA GLN A 35 -15.33 -17.56 22.41
C GLN A 35 -14.85 -19.00 22.57
N THR A 36 -13.85 -19.39 21.77
CA THR A 36 -13.12 -20.65 21.96
C THR A 36 -11.81 -20.30 22.65
N GLN A 37 -11.67 -20.70 23.92
CA GLN A 37 -10.52 -20.32 24.74
C GLN A 37 -9.59 -21.53 24.94
N PRO A 38 -8.26 -21.42 24.76
CA PRO A 38 -7.35 -22.52 25.08
C PRO A 38 -7.37 -22.83 26.59
N ALA A 39 -7.12 -24.10 26.94
CA ALA A 39 -7.40 -24.79 28.21
C ALA A 39 -6.80 -24.22 29.53
N ALA A 40 -6.39 -22.96 29.61
CA ALA A 40 -5.84 -22.34 30.81
C ALA A 40 -6.64 -21.11 31.24
N PHE A 41 -7.90 -21.31 31.65
CA PHE A 41 -8.62 -20.34 32.47
C PHE A 41 -9.02 -20.98 33.79
N GLN A 42 -8.35 -20.60 34.87
CA GLN A 42 -8.80 -20.89 36.24
C GLN A 42 -9.74 -19.77 36.67
N ALA A 43 -11.03 -20.11 36.84
CA ALA A 43 -11.99 -19.19 37.44
C ALA A 43 -11.59 -18.90 38.90
N PRO A 44 -11.81 -17.66 39.41
CA PRO A 44 -11.57 -17.36 40.82
C PRO A 44 -12.46 -18.24 41.72
N GLY A 45 -11.85 -19.14 42.51
CA GLY A 45 -12.54 -19.93 43.54
C GLY A 45 -12.65 -21.44 43.32
N ALA A 46 -12.09 -22.02 42.25
CA ALA A 46 -12.10 -23.48 42.07
C ALA A 46 -11.01 -24.18 42.92
N PRO A 47 -11.31 -25.29 43.63
CA PRO A 47 -10.31 -26.06 44.36
C PRO A 47 -9.27 -26.68 43.41
N GLN A 48 -7.98 -26.50 43.72
CA GLN A 48 -6.87 -27.05 42.93
C GLN A 48 -6.87 -28.58 43.00
N GLN A 49 -7.01 -29.25 41.85
CA GLN A 49 -6.72 -30.68 41.74
C GLN A 49 -5.20 -30.91 41.73
N PRO A 50 -4.67 -31.91 42.46
CA PRO A 50 -3.25 -32.20 42.49
C PRO A 50 -2.76 -32.71 41.13
N GLN A 51 -1.70 -32.08 40.59
CA GLN A 51 -1.04 -32.53 39.37
C GLN A 51 -0.25 -33.83 39.63
N PRO A 52 -0.21 -34.78 38.66
CA PRO A 52 0.66 -35.95 38.75
C PRO A 52 2.13 -35.55 38.58
N VAL A 53 2.98 -36.02 39.49
CA VAL A 53 4.44 -35.84 39.46
C VAL A 53 5.04 -36.63 38.30
N GLN A 54 5.72 -35.96 37.37
CA GLN A 54 6.55 -36.62 36.35
C GLN A 54 7.94 -36.97 36.91
N PRO A 55 8.55 -38.11 36.53
CA PRO A 55 9.85 -38.52 37.04
C PRO A 55 11.01 -37.70 36.42
N GLU A 56 12.02 -37.41 37.26
CA GLU A 56 13.27 -36.71 36.90
C GLU A 56 14.11 -37.48 35.86
N PRO A 57 14.70 -36.82 34.84
CA PRO A 57 15.75 -37.39 34.02
C PRO A 57 17.15 -37.16 34.64
N GLN A 58 18.00 -38.19 34.56
CA GLN A 58 19.39 -38.19 35.02
C GLN A 58 20.29 -37.15 34.30
N PRO A 59 21.39 -36.68 34.93
CA PRO A 59 22.28 -35.69 34.33
C PRO A 59 23.29 -36.32 33.36
N GLY A 60 23.16 -36.00 32.07
CA GLY A 60 24.14 -36.30 31.02
C GLY A 60 24.84 -35.02 30.55
N TYR A 61 26.16 -34.97 30.70
CA TYR A 61 27.06 -33.91 30.22
C TYR A 61 27.09 -33.85 28.68
N GLY A 62 26.91 -32.66 28.09
CA GLY A 62 27.20 -32.44 26.66
C GLY A 62 26.39 -31.30 26.03
N SER A 63 26.99 -30.12 25.96
CA SER A 63 26.44 -28.85 25.48
C SER A 63 26.50 -28.69 23.95
N THR A 64 25.36 -28.38 23.31
CA THR A 64 25.24 -27.57 22.08
C THR A 64 23.81 -27.00 22.00
N PRO A 65 23.57 -25.68 21.95
CA PRO A 65 22.23 -25.15 21.78
C PRO A 65 21.86 -25.16 20.29
N SER A 66 20.97 -26.07 19.91
CA SER A 66 20.11 -25.89 18.73
C SER A 66 18.86 -25.15 19.21
N ASP A 67 18.67 -23.91 18.75
CA ASP A 67 17.45 -23.14 18.98
C ASP A 67 16.26 -23.87 18.33
N GLN A 68 15.58 -24.72 19.11
CA GLN A 68 14.23 -25.16 18.85
C GLN A 68 13.31 -24.00 19.22
N GLN A 69 12.90 -23.25 18.21
CA GLN A 69 11.90 -22.20 18.36
C GLN A 69 10.53 -22.88 18.42
N ASP A 70 10.05 -23.12 19.64
CA ASP A 70 8.71 -23.64 19.91
C ASP A 70 7.64 -22.75 19.28
N GLY A 71 6.90 -23.36 18.34
CA GLY A 71 5.83 -22.72 17.58
C GLY A 71 4.62 -22.45 18.48
N TRP A 72 4.45 -21.20 18.88
CA TRP A 72 3.17 -20.69 19.32
C TRP A 72 2.24 -20.56 18.11
N PRO A 73 0.97 -21.00 18.17
CA PRO A 73 0.04 -20.81 17.08
C PRO A 73 -0.21 -19.31 16.87
N ASP A 74 -0.02 -18.86 15.62
CA ASP A 74 -0.27 -17.49 15.16
C ASP A 74 -1.65 -17.01 15.63
N GLN A 75 -1.67 -16.11 16.61
CA GLN A 75 -2.89 -15.36 16.92
C GLN A 75 -3.23 -14.46 15.73
N PRO A 76 -4.50 -14.35 15.31
CA PRO A 76 -4.89 -13.46 14.23
C PRO A 76 -4.54 -12.03 14.63
N ARG A 77 -3.53 -11.44 13.97
CA ARG A 77 -3.10 -10.05 14.20
C ARG A 77 -4.24 -9.12 13.81
N GLY A 78 -5.06 -8.78 14.80
CA GLY A 78 -6.10 -7.78 14.72
C GLY A 78 -5.52 -6.41 14.38
N PHE A 79 -6.33 -5.61 13.69
CA PHE A 79 -5.99 -4.32 13.11
C PHE A 79 -5.67 -3.27 14.18
N GLY A 80 -4.43 -3.23 14.65
CA GLY A 80 -3.94 -2.23 15.61
C GLY A 80 -3.32 -1.02 14.92
N TRP A 81 -4.11 0.02 14.65
CA TRP A 81 -3.54 1.38 14.59
C TRP A 81 -2.99 1.70 15.99
N GLY A 82 -1.69 1.47 16.21
CA GLY A 82 -1.04 1.70 17.50
C GLY A 82 -0.10 0.59 17.98
N GLN A 83 -0.09 -0.60 17.34
CA GLN A 83 0.98 -1.56 17.65
C GLN A 83 2.30 -1.12 17.01
N PRO A 84 3.40 -1.06 17.80
CA PRO A 84 4.74 -0.80 17.27
C PRO A 84 5.05 -1.81 16.17
N ALA A 85 5.51 -1.33 15.01
CA ALA A 85 5.93 -2.21 13.94
C ALA A 85 7.10 -3.08 14.42
N SER A 86 7.03 -4.38 14.21
CA SER A 86 8.15 -5.28 14.49
C SER A 86 9.23 -5.16 13.40
N PRO A 87 10.48 -5.57 13.66
CA PRO A 87 11.49 -5.66 12.61
C PRO A 87 11.05 -6.49 11.39
N ASP A 88 10.25 -7.54 11.61
CA ASP A 88 9.70 -8.40 10.55
C ASP A 88 8.69 -7.68 9.65
N ASP A 89 7.94 -6.70 10.17
CA ASP A 89 6.98 -5.91 9.37
C ASP A 89 7.65 -5.08 8.26
N ARG A 90 8.97 -4.85 8.36
CA ARG A 90 9.79 -4.22 7.30
C ARG A 90 10.13 -5.19 6.17
N ILE A 91 10.01 -6.49 6.39
CA ILE A 91 10.43 -7.53 5.45
C ILE A 91 9.21 -8.24 4.86
N ARG A 92 8.17 -8.48 5.66
CA ARG A 92 7.02 -9.30 5.28
C ARG A 92 5.69 -8.64 5.66
N THR A 93 4.62 -9.04 4.99
CA THR A 93 3.24 -8.79 5.41
C THR A 93 2.88 -9.65 6.64
N PRO A 94 1.79 -9.35 7.37
CA PRO A 94 1.36 -10.15 8.52
C PRO A 94 1.17 -11.65 8.22
N ASP A 95 0.79 -12.00 7.00
CA ASP A 95 0.65 -13.39 6.50
C ASP A 95 1.95 -13.95 5.88
N GLY A 96 3.10 -13.32 6.12
CA GLY A 96 4.43 -13.87 5.81
C GLY A 96 4.96 -13.61 4.39
N VAL A 97 4.25 -12.86 3.55
CA VAL A 97 4.68 -12.60 2.16
C VAL A 97 5.73 -11.50 2.09
N GLU A 98 6.82 -11.76 1.36
CA GLU A 98 7.96 -10.84 1.27
C GLU A 98 7.61 -9.53 0.55
N LEU A 99 7.90 -8.40 1.20
CA LEU A 99 7.73 -7.07 0.66
C LEU A 99 8.74 -6.79 -0.46
N ALA A 100 8.30 -6.05 -1.48
CA ALA A 100 9.18 -5.58 -2.52
C ALA A 100 10.22 -4.60 -1.96
N THR A 101 11.49 -4.79 -2.33
CA THR A 101 12.57 -3.83 -2.10
C THR A 101 12.27 -2.49 -2.78
N TRP A 102 12.80 -1.39 -2.24
CA TRP A 102 12.62 -0.06 -2.84
C TRP A 102 13.09 0.00 -4.30
N GLY A 103 14.26 -0.56 -4.64
CA GLY A 103 14.79 -0.54 -6.01
C GLY A 103 13.86 -1.19 -7.05
N ARG A 104 13.17 -2.29 -6.69
CA ARG A 104 12.15 -2.91 -7.55
C ARG A 104 10.94 -2.00 -7.77
N ARG A 105 10.51 -1.30 -6.71
CA ARG A 105 9.40 -0.33 -6.79
C ARG A 105 9.79 0.85 -7.69
N PHE A 106 11.00 1.37 -7.53
CA PHE A 106 11.54 2.45 -8.35
C PHE A 106 11.66 2.04 -9.82
N GLY A 107 12.26 0.88 -10.13
CA GLY A 107 12.35 0.41 -11.51
C GLY A 107 10.97 0.16 -12.13
N ALA A 108 9.98 -0.32 -11.36
CA ALA A 108 8.62 -0.49 -11.85
C ALA A 108 7.97 0.86 -12.17
N TYR A 109 8.21 1.86 -11.32
CA TYR A 109 7.76 3.23 -11.54
C TYR A 109 8.37 3.84 -12.81
N VAL A 110 9.69 3.67 -13.04
CA VAL A 110 10.35 4.16 -14.26
C VAL A 110 9.76 3.54 -15.51
N VAL A 111 9.52 2.23 -15.52
CA VAL A 111 8.88 1.56 -16.66
C VAL A 111 7.46 2.07 -16.86
N ASP A 112 6.66 2.14 -15.80
CA ASP A 112 5.29 2.64 -15.87
C ASP A 112 5.27 4.11 -16.36
N TRP A 113 6.24 4.93 -15.95
CA TRP A 113 6.42 6.30 -16.43
C TRP A 113 6.71 6.34 -17.93
N ILE A 114 7.61 5.50 -18.45
CA ILE A 114 7.86 5.41 -19.90
C ILE A 114 6.59 5.04 -20.66
N VAL A 115 5.81 4.07 -20.19
CA VAL A 115 4.55 3.66 -20.83
C VAL A 115 3.57 4.85 -20.91
N ILE A 116 3.43 5.62 -19.82
CA ILE A 116 2.59 6.81 -19.82
C ILE A 116 3.16 7.89 -20.73
N GLN A 117 4.47 8.16 -20.72
CA GLN A 117 5.09 9.15 -21.60
C GLN A 117 4.90 8.81 -23.09
N LEU A 118 5.05 7.55 -23.48
CA LEU A 118 4.77 7.11 -24.85
C LEU A 118 3.30 7.33 -25.22
N THR A 119 2.39 7.04 -24.29
CA THR A 119 0.95 7.29 -24.48
C THR A 119 0.68 8.79 -24.64
N THR A 120 1.30 9.63 -23.80
CA THR A 120 1.22 11.10 -23.88
C THR A 120 1.74 11.62 -25.21
N LEU A 121 2.84 11.08 -25.74
CA LEU A 121 3.35 11.46 -27.07
C LEU A 121 2.36 11.11 -28.18
N VAL A 122 1.73 9.93 -28.13
CA VAL A 122 0.69 9.54 -29.09
C VAL A 122 -0.50 10.51 -29.03
N ILE A 123 -0.95 10.87 -27.84
CA ILE A 123 -2.04 11.83 -27.65
C ILE A 123 -1.64 13.22 -28.15
N ALA A 124 -0.43 13.70 -27.79
CA ALA A 124 0.07 15.00 -28.22
C ALA A 124 0.20 15.09 -29.75
N GLY A 125 0.67 14.02 -30.40
CA GLY A 125 0.71 13.92 -31.86
C GLY A 125 -0.69 13.96 -32.47
N ALA A 126 -1.66 13.24 -31.90
CA ALA A 126 -3.05 13.27 -32.35
C ALA A 126 -3.71 14.65 -32.18
N LEU A 127 -3.26 15.45 -31.22
CA LEU A 127 -3.68 16.84 -31.00
C LEU A 127 -2.89 17.85 -31.85
N GLY A 128 -1.94 17.42 -32.68
CA GLY A 128 -1.09 18.31 -33.49
C GLY A 128 -0.03 19.09 -32.70
N LEU A 129 0.13 18.82 -31.39
CA LEU A 129 1.08 19.53 -30.54
C LEU A 129 2.54 19.23 -30.89
N ILE A 130 2.84 18.03 -31.40
CA ILE A 130 4.21 17.66 -31.80
C ILE A 130 4.65 18.49 -33.01
N THR A 131 3.81 18.58 -34.04
CA THR A 131 4.10 19.36 -35.26
C THR A 131 4.14 20.84 -34.94
N ALA A 132 3.20 21.35 -34.13
CA ALA A 132 3.20 22.75 -33.72
C ALA A 132 4.45 23.13 -32.90
N ALA A 133 4.92 22.24 -32.02
CA ALA A 133 6.14 22.47 -31.26
C ALA A 133 7.39 22.48 -32.17
N ASP A 134 7.46 21.58 -33.15
CA ASP A 134 8.54 21.58 -34.13
C ASP A 134 8.60 22.90 -34.90
N GLU A 135 7.47 23.36 -35.42
CA GLU A 135 7.37 24.64 -36.14
C GLU A 135 7.76 25.84 -35.27
N ALA A 136 7.38 25.85 -34.00
CA ALA A 136 7.66 26.94 -33.08
C ALA A 136 9.12 26.99 -32.60
N PHE A 137 9.74 25.82 -32.35
CA PHE A 137 11.02 25.76 -31.64
C PHE A 137 12.21 25.30 -32.50
N ALA A 138 12.01 24.49 -33.54
CA ALA A 138 13.12 24.02 -34.37
C ALA A 138 13.95 25.17 -34.99
N PRO A 139 13.35 26.28 -35.49
CA PRO A 139 14.12 27.42 -35.99
C PRO A 139 15.00 28.09 -34.93
N LEU A 140 14.52 28.15 -33.67
CA LEU A 140 15.26 28.75 -32.56
C LEU A 140 16.49 27.92 -32.19
N PHE A 141 16.35 26.59 -32.15
CA PHE A 141 17.48 25.70 -31.88
C PHE A 141 18.49 25.70 -33.04
N ALA A 142 18.03 25.80 -34.28
CA ALA A 142 18.92 25.93 -35.44
C ALA A 142 19.71 27.25 -35.42
N ALA A 143 19.09 28.35 -34.99
CA ALA A 143 19.73 29.66 -34.90
C ALA A 143 20.65 29.82 -33.68
N GLY A 144 20.38 29.11 -32.57
CA GLY A 144 21.01 29.32 -31.25
C GLY A 144 22.52 29.12 -31.17
N ALA A 145 23.17 28.56 -32.21
CA ALA A 145 24.63 28.45 -32.26
C ALA A 145 25.34 29.76 -32.61
N GLU A 146 24.62 30.75 -33.16
CA GLU A 146 25.20 32.00 -33.68
C GLU A 146 24.78 33.26 -32.89
N THR A 147 23.85 33.11 -31.94
CA THR A 147 23.23 34.22 -31.21
C THR A 147 23.86 34.44 -29.84
N ASP A 148 23.85 35.70 -29.38
CA ASP A 148 24.11 36.04 -27.97
C ASP A 148 23.18 35.22 -27.03
N PRO A 149 23.72 34.58 -25.96
CA PRO A 149 22.92 33.75 -25.07
C PRO A 149 21.70 34.45 -24.45
N ALA A 150 21.80 35.76 -24.17
CA ALA A 150 20.66 36.49 -23.60
C ALA A 150 19.56 36.69 -24.65
N ALA A 151 19.92 37.03 -25.89
CA ALA A 151 18.98 37.09 -27.00
C ALA A 151 18.33 35.73 -27.31
N ALA A 152 19.11 34.65 -27.27
CA ALA A 152 18.60 33.29 -27.46
C ALA A 152 17.58 32.90 -26.37
N SER A 153 17.88 33.20 -25.10
CA SER A 153 16.95 32.95 -23.98
C SER A 153 15.64 33.72 -24.16
N ALA A 154 15.70 35.01 -24.49
CA ALA A 154 14.52 35.83 -24.68
C ALA A 154 13.61 35.32 -25.81
N ALA A 155 14.21 34.86 -26.93
CA ALA A 155 13.46 34.28 -28.04
C ALA A 155 12.78 32.96 -27.67
N VAL A 156 13.44 32.11 -26.88
CA VAL A 156 12.85 30.88 -26.35
C VAL A 156 11.69 31.18 -25.40
N ASP A 157 11.85 32.18 -24.53
CA ASP A 157 10.78 32.59 -23.60
C ASP A 157 9.56 33.12 -24.35
N GLU A 158 9.76 33.98 -25.36
CA GLU A 158 8.68 34.51 -26.21
C GLU A 158 7.95 33.39 -26.95
N ALA A 159 8.68 32.48 -27.59
CA ALA A 159 8.08 31.34 -28.28
C ALA A 159 7.35 30.39 -27.33
N TYR A 160 7.87 30.18 -26.12
CA TYR A 160 7.20 29.37 -25.10
C TYR A 160 5.89 29.99 -24.65
N VAL A 161 5.87 31.29 -24.32
CA VAL A 161 4.64 32.00 -23.93
C VAL A 161 3.64 32.03 -25.08
N GLY A 162 4.11 32.26 -26.31
CA GLY A 162 3.28 32.21 -27.52
C GLY A 162 2.65 30.85 -27.74
N PHE A 163 3.45 29.78 -27.67
CA PHE A 163 2.99 28.40 -27.81
C PHE A 163 1.94 28.02 -26.76
N LEU A 164 2.20 28.32 -25.48
CA LEU A 164 1.24 28.06 -24.40
C LEU A 164 -0.08 28.79 -24.61
N THR A 165 -0.03 30.03 -25.09
CA THR A 165 -1.21 30.87 -25.33
C THR A 165 -2.03 30.31 -26.50
N GLN A 166 -1.36 30.06 -27.62
CA GLN A 166 -1.97 29.58 -28.86
C GLN A 166 -2.56 28.18 -28.73
N HIS A 167 -1.91 27.30 -27.97
CA HIS A 167 -2.29 25.89 -27.83
C HIS A 167 -2.85 25.53 -26.45
N SER A 168 -3.34 26.53 -25.70
CA SER A 168 -3.85 26.32 -24.34
C SER A 168 -4.96 25.27 -24.27
N GLY A 169 -5.87 25.24 -25.26
CA GLY A 169 -6.96 24.26 -25.34
C GLY A 169 -6.45 22.83 -25.52
N GLU A 170 -5.53 22.61 -26.45
CA GLU A 170 -4.90 21.32 -26.72
C GLU A 170 -4.04 20.85 -25.55
N LEU A 171 -3.34 21.76 -24.86
CA LEU A 171 -2.55 21.43 -23.67
C LEU A 171 -3.43 21.01 -22.50
N ILE A 172 -4.58 21.67 -22.31
CA ILE A 172 -5.59 21.26 -21.33
C ILE A 172 -6.15 19.88 -21.72
N ALA A 173 -6.50 19.68 -22.99
CA ALA A 173 -6.99 18.39 -23.47
C ALA A 173 -5.96 17.27 -23.27
N LEU A 174 -4.69 17.52 -23.62
CA LEU A 174 -3.57 16.60 -23.41
C LEU A 174 -3.44 16.21 -21.94
N SER A 175 -3.55 17.18 -21.03
CA SER A 175 -3.46 16.98 -19.58
C SER A 175 -4.57 16.05 -19.09
N PHE A 176 -5.83 16.33 -19.45
CA PHE A 176 -6.97 15.50 -19.04
C PHE A 176 -6.97 14.11 -19.68
N LEU A 177 -6.62 14.01 -20.96
CA LEU A 177 -6.54 12.72 -21.67
C LEU A 177 -5.40 11.86 -21.11
N THR A 178 -4.23 12.44 -20.83
CA THR A 178 -3.12 11.75 -20.17
C THR A 178 -3.50 11.30 -18.77
N LEU A 179 -4.16 12.18 -18.00
CA LEU A 179 -4.64 11.83 -16.67
C LEU A 179 -5.63 10.65 -16.73
N ALA A 180 -6.61 10.69 -17.61
CA ALA A 180 -7.58 9.61 -17.81
C ALA A 180 -6.91 8.31 -18.25
N ALA A 181 -5.96 8.37 -19.21
CA ALA A 181 -5.19 7.21 -19.66
C ALA A 181 -4.36 6.60 -18.51
N SER A 182 -3.71 7.44 -17.70
CA SER A 182 -2.97 6.97 -16.52
C SER A 182 -3.89 6.32 -15.48
N GLY A 183 -5.09 6.87 -15.27
CA GLY A 183 -6.10 6.30 -14.38
C GLY A 183 -6.58 4.95 -14.88
N ALA A 184 -6.94 4.85 -16.15
CA ALA A 184 -7.31 3.58 -16.78
C ALA A 184 -6.19 2.54 -16.64
N TYR A 185 -4.95 2.92 -16.96
CA TYR A 185 -3.80 2.02 -16.87
C TYR A 185 -3.52 1.55 -15.44
N HIS A 186 -3.41 2.46 -14.46
CA HIS A 186 -3.08 2.08 -13.08
C HIS A 186 -4.26 1.45 -12.35
N VAL A 187 -5.44 2.07 -12.40
CA VAL A 187 -6.59 1.63 -11.59
C VAL A 187 -7.10 0.28 -12.09
N VAL A 188 -7.31 0.12 -13.39
CA VAL A 188 -7.86 -1.13 -13.95
C VAL A 188 -6.88 -2.28 -13.78
N LEU A 189 -5.59 -2.09 -14.11
CA LEU A 189 -4.61 -3.17 -13.99
C LEU A 189 -4.35 -3.56 -12.53
N VAL A 190 -4.31 -2.60 -11.61
CA VAL A 190 -4.14 -2.90 -10.19
C VAL A 190 -5.38 -3.56 -9.61
N ALA A 191 -6.59 -3.10 -9.94
CA ALA A 191 -7.83 -3.69 -9.43
C ALA A 191 -8.05 -5.12 -9.94
N LEU A 192 -7.74 -5.39 -11.22
CA LEU A 192 -8.00 -6.68 -11.84
C LEU A 192 -6.84 -7.67 -11.71
N ARG A 193 -5.59 -7.20 -11.64
CA ARG A 193 -4.39 -8.06 -11.70
C ARG A 193 -3.40 -7.81 -10.57
N GLY A 194 -3.60 -6.76 -9.77
CA GLY A 194 -2.65 -6.35 -8.73
C GLY A 194 -1.35 -5.79 -9.30
N ARG A 195 -1.19 -5.63 -10.62
CA ARG A 195 0.09 -5.21 -11.20
C ARG A 195 -0.09 -4.51 -12.54
N THR A 196 0.67 -3.44 -12.70
CA THR A 196 0.92 -2.75 -13.98
C THR A 196 1.99 -3.50 -14.78
N LEU A 197 2.30 -3.06 -16.00
CA LEU A 197 3.35 -3.67 -16.82
C LEU A 197 4.73 -3.54 -16.16
N GLY A 198 5.08 -2.35 -15.63
CA GLY A 198 6.33 -2.16 -14.91
C GLY A 198 6.44 -3.06 -13.69
N LYS A 199 5.36 -3.19 -12.91
CA LYS A 199 5.32 -4.09 -11.75
C LYS A 199 5.50 -5.55 -12.15
N ARG A 200 4.86 -5.97 -13.25
CA ARG A 200 5.04 -7.32 -13.82
C ARG A 200 6.50 -7.56 -14.24
N LEU A 201 7.14 -6.61 -14.91
CA LEU A 201 8.54 -6.74 -15.34
C LEU A 201 9.51 -6.80 -14.15
N MET A 202 9.21 -6.08 -13.06
CA MET A 202 10.04 -6.11 -11.83
C MET A 202 9.71 -7.28 -10.88
N GLY A 203 8.77 -8.16 -11.26
CA GLY A 203 8.32 -9.27 -10.42
C GLY A 203 7.77 -8.80 -9.07
N ILE A 204 6.93 -7.77 -9.09
CA ILE A 204 6.21 -7.27 -7.92
C ILE A 204 4.71 -7.14 -8.21
N ARG A 205 3.91 -7.25 -7.15
CA ARG A 205 2.47 -7.04 -7.20
C ARG A 205 1.97 -6.29 -5.98
N VAL A 206 0.86 -5.59 -6.17
CA VAL A 206 0.07 -4.93 -5.16
C VAL A 206 -0.99 -5.89 -4.64
N ARG A 207 -1.17 -5.91 -3.33
CA ARG A 207 -2.23 -6.66 -2.64
C ARG A 207 -2.70 -5.90 -1.41
N LEU A 208 -3.81 -6.35 -0.82
CA LEU A 208 -4.16 -5.96 0.55
C LEU A 208 -3.03 -6.37 1.50
N ARG A 209 -2.73 -5.52 2.49
CA ARG A 209 -1.60 -5.77 3.41
C ARG A 209 -1.89 -6.94 4.34
N ASP A 210 -3.06 -6.93 4.98
CA ASP A 210 -3.31 -7.77 6.15
C ASP A 210 -3.89 -9.15 5.80
N ALA A 211 -4.41 -9.30 4.57
CA ALA A 211 -4.96 -10.55 4.08
C ALA A 211 -4.62 -10.72 2.59
N GLU A 212 -4.61 -11.97 2.11
CA GLU A 212 -4.43 -12.22 0.68
C GLU A 212 -5.65 -11.73 -0.10
N GLY A 213 -5.39 -10.92 -1.13
CA GLY A 213 -6.45 -10.38 -1.96
C GLY A 213 -5.94 -9.28 -2.87
N LEU A 214 -6.57 -9.19 -4.05
CA LEU A 214 -6.36 -8.07 -4.96
C LEU A 214 -6.88 -6.77 -4.32
N PRO A 215 -6.26 -5.63 -4.61
CA PRO A 215 -6.83 -4.34 -4.25
C PRO A 215 -8.18 -4.19 -4.92
N ILE A 216 -9.20 -3.93 -4.13
CA ILE A 216 -10.49 -3.47 -4.60
C ILE A 216 -10.37 -2.14 -5.36
N TRP A 217 -11.36 -1.84 -6.20
CA TRP A 217 -11.41 -0.63 -7.03
C TRP A 217 -11.15 0.67 -6.25
N ARG A 218 -11.78 0.84 -5.07
CA ARG A 218 -11.55 2.04 -4.25
C ARG A 218 -10.09 2.19 -3.79
N ALA A 219 -9.42 1.08 -3.50
CA ALA A 219 -8.03 1.09 -3.07
C ALA A 219 -7.10 1.37 -4.27
N ALA A 220 -7.38 0.79 -5.44
CA ALA A 220 -6.65 1.11 -6.65
C ALA A 220 -6.82 2.59 -7.04
N LEU A 221 -8.04 3.11 -6.96
CA LEU A 221 -8.37 4.50 -7.24
C LEU A 221 -7.68 5.46 -6.26
N SER A 222 -7.76 5.20 -4.95
CA SER A 222 -7.14 6.10 -3.95
C SER A 222 -5.63 6.16 -4.09
N ARG A 223 -4.98 5.02 -4.43
CA ARG A 223 -3.55 4.99 -4.75
C ARG A 223 -3.23 5.87 -5.94
N TRP A 224 -3.99 5.74 -7.02
CA TRP A 224 -3.77 6.52 -8.24
C TRP A 224 -4.03 8.01 -8.01
N LEU A 225 -5.13 8.35 -7.32
CA LEU A 225 -5.49 9.72 -7.00
C LEU A 225 -4.37 10.39 -6.19
N LEU A 226 -3.91 9.74 -5.13
CA LEU A 226 -2.94 10.36 -4.24
C LEU A 226 -1.57 10.52 -4.91
N HIS A 227 -1.11 9.50 -5.63
CA HIS A 227 0.23 9.52 -6.21
C HIS A 227 0.33 10.29 -7.55
N TYR A 228 -0.72 10.24 -8.38
CA TYR A 228 -0.67 10.80 -9.73
C TYR A 228 -1.66 11.96 -9.90
N ALA A 229 -2.95 11.75 -9.63
CA ALA A 229 -3.99 12.70 -10.05
C ALA A 229 -3.98 14.00 -9.25
N VAL A 230 -3.99 13.92 -7.92
CA VAL A 230 -4.03 15.08 -7.04
C VAL A 230 -2.79 15.97 -7.28
N PRO A 231 -1.55 15.45 -7.30
CA PRO A 231 -0.39 16.24 -7.68
C PRO A 231 -0.55 16.94 -9.04
N ASN A 232 -1.00 16.22 -10.08
CA ASN A 232 -1.19 16.83 -11.42
C ASN A 232 -2.25 17.95 -11.40
N LEU A 233 -3.38 17.74 -10.71
CA LEU A 233 -4.44 18.74 -10.63
C LEU A 233 -4.03 19.97 -9.83
N LEU A 234 -3.26 19.77 -8.76
CA LEU A 234 -2.74 20.87 -7.93
C LEU A 234 -1.64 21.68 -8.62
N ALA A 235 -0.92 21.09 -9.59
CA ALA A 235 0.15 21.78 -10.31
C ALA A 235 -0.36 23.01 -11.09
N GLY A 236 -1.62 22.97 -11.56
CA GLY A 236 -2.27 24.09 -12.23
C GLY A 236 -2.84 25.17 -11.30
N VAL A 237 -2.81 24.95 -9.98
CA VAL A 237 -3.35 25.91 -8.99
C VAL A 237 -2.23 26.85 -8.53
N PRO A 238 -2.39 28.19 -8.71
CA PRO A 238 -1.40 29.15 -8.25
C PRO A 238 -1.07 28.98 -6.76
N GLY A 239 0.22 28.94 -6.43
CA GLY A 239 0.72 28.75 -5.07
C GLY A 239 0.83 27.29 -4.58
N LEU A 240 0.29 26.31 -5.32
CA LEU A 240 0.35 24.88 -4.93
C LEU A 240 1.32 24.05 -5.77
N GLY A 241 1.94 24.62 -6.80
CA GLY A 241 2.88 23.92 -7.69
C GLY A 241 4.05 23.24 -6.98
N LEU A 242 4.63 23.88 -5.95
CA LEU A 242 5.71 23.28 -5.17
C LEU A 242 5.25 22.02 -4.44
N LEU A 243 4.06 22.05 -3.82
CA LEU A 243 3.50 20.89 -3.13
C LEU A 243 3.17 19.77 -4.11
N ALA A 244 2.62 20.11 -5.28
CA ALA A 244 2.36 19.18 -6.36
C ALA A 244 3.64 18.46 -6.84
N GLY A 245 4.77 19.17 -6.95
CA GLY A 245 6.04 18.57 -7.36
C GLY A 245 6.73 17.75 -6.26
N VAL A 246 6.67 18.21 -5.01
CA VAL A 246 7.39 17.57 -3.89
C VAL A 246 6.65 16.32 -3.39
N PHE A 247 5.31 16.32 -3.39
CA PHE A 247 4.54 15.23 -2.80
C PHE A 247 4.82 13.84 -3.41
N PRO A 248 4.82 13.64 -4.75
CA PRO A 248 5.13 12.34 -5.35
C PRO A 248 6.52 11.82 -4.99
N ILE A 249 7.50 12.73 -4.86
CA ILE A 249 8.87 12.40 -4.47
C ILE A 249 8.88 11.87 -3.03
N VAL A 250 8.24 12.59 -2.12
CA VAL A 250 8.15 12.19 -0.71
C VAL A 250 7.42 10.85 -0.58
N ASP A 251 6.29 10.68 -1.26
CA ASP A 251 5.53 9.43 -1.26
C ASP A 251 6.34 8.25 -1.82
N GLY A 252 7.09 8.45 -2.91
CA GLY A 252 7.93 7.43 -3.53
C GLY A 252 9.17 7.05 -2.70
N LEU A 253 9.73 7.99 -1.93
CA LEU A 253 10.86 7.75 -1.03
C LEU A 253 10.42 7.18 0.32
N TRP A 254 9.18 7.41 0.73
CA TRP A 254 8.63 6.99 2.03
C TRP A 254 8.94 5.54 2.44
N PRO A 255 8.89 4.53 1.55
CA PRO A 255 9.22 3.15 1.91
C PRO A 255 10.66 2.92 2.41
N LEU A 256 11.59 3.86 2.23
CA LEU A 256 12.97 3.76 2.71
C LEU A 256 13.04 3.79 4.24
N TRP A 257 12.31 4.70 4.86
CA TRP A 257 12.28 4.84 6.33
C TRP A 257 11.06 4.21 6.97
N ASP A 258 9.95 4.02 6.23
CA ASP A 258 8.73 3.45 6.79
C ASP A 258 8.93 2.06 7.41
N ALA A 259 8.51 1.88 8.66
CA ALA A 259 8.64 0.63 9.42
C ALA A 259 7.88 -0.55 8.81
N ARG A 260 7.04 -0.30 7.79
CA ARG A 260 6.26 -1.31 7.09
C ARG A 260 6.55 -1.34 5.57
N ARG A 261 7.55 -0.58 5.11
CA ARG A 261 7.89 -0.30 3.70
C ARG A 261 6.67 0.03 2.84
N GLN A 262 5.71 0.79 3.37
CA GLN A 262 4.54 1.26 2.62
C GLN A 262 4.74 2.71 2.21
N ALA A 263 4.42 3.06 0.96
CA ALA A 263 4.28 4.46 0.57
C ALA A 263 3.07 5.11 1.26
N ILE A 264 2.93 6.45 1.20
CA ILE A 264 1.79 7.16 1.81
C ILE A 264 0.48 6.72 1.13
N HIS A 265 0.49 6.57 -0.20
CA HIS A 265 -0.65 6.06 -0.96
C HIS A 265 -0.98 4.59 -0.65
N ASP A 266 0.03 3.77 -0.34
CA ASP A 266 -0.15 2.37 0.07
C ASP A 266 -0.87 2.30 1.43
N LYS A 267 -0.47 3.15 2.38
CA LYS A 267 -1.06 3.23 3.74
C LYS A 267 -2.52 3.65 3.69
N LEU A 268 -2.83 4.71 2.97
CA LEU A 268 -4.21 5.19 2.81
C LEU A 268 -5.11 4.10 2.22
N ALA A 269 -4.57 3.33 1.27
CA ALA A 269 -5.29 2.25 0.60
C ALA A 269 -5.28 0.91 1.35
N LYS A 270 -4.59 0.80 2.51
CA LYS A 270 -4.38 -0.47 3.24
C LYS A 270 -3.78 -1.58 2.37
N THR A 271 -2.81 -1.20 1.55
CA THR A 271 -2.17 -2.10 0.57
C THR A 271 -0.68 -2.24 0.83
N ALA A 272 -0.07 -3.29 0.31
CA ALA A 272 1.36 -3.50 0.30
C ALA A 272 1.83 -3.94 -1.08
N VAL A 273 3.08 -3.62 -1.43
CA VAL A 273 3.72 -4.14 -2.63
C VAL A 273 4.68 -5.25 -2.21
N VAL A 274 4.42 -6.44 -2.72
CA VAL A 274 5.13 -7.68 -2.42
C VAL A 274 5.84 -8.20 -3.67
N ARG A 275 6.76 -9.14 -3.49
CA ARG A 275 7.32 -9.91 -4.61
C ARG A 275 6.26 -10.83 -5.22
N GLY A 276 6.23 -10.97 -6.55
CA GLY A 276 5.31 -11.87 -7.28
C GLY A 276 4.90 -11.40 -8.67
#